data_AF-A0AAJ0DN78-F1
#
_entry.id   AF-A0AAJ0DN78-F1
#
_cell.length_a   1.000
_cell.length_b   1.000
_cell.length_c   1.000
_cell.angle_alpha   90.00
_cell.angle_beta   90.00
_cell.angle_gamma   90.00
#
_symmetry.space_group_name_H-M   'P 1'
#
loop_
_entity.id
_entity.type
_entity.pdbx_description
1 polymer ?
#
loop_
_entity_poly.entity_id
_entity_poly.type
_entity_poly.pdbx_seq_one_letter_code
_entity_poly.pdbx_strand_id
1 'polypeptide(L)'
;MRDHTLVLPATAGNSVPGHHAACKNQVTRKFFEHSNATRVNTDAVIVDAIRAEHPQQQLICVPKQNCDLLGYAAAGHALSTAIGSGVYRHEWVTYDPPDRKIDGGVGSLQRSVLCGKYLLGWHGMDYIMYLIDGRDGTEPYPQVTMQYILSETVDSSEELLMAAGSWTNELHEEIWVFDQGFWEKS
;
A
#
# COMPACT_ATOMS: atom_id res chain seq x y z
N MET A 1 -8.51 -57.67 -40.42
CA MET A 1 -9.38 -58.33 -39.42
C MET A 1 -8.52 -59.28 -38.62
N ARG A 2 -8.15 -58.92 -37.38
CA ARG A 2 -8.00 -59.76 -36.19
C ARG A 2 -7.11 -59.08 -35.15
N ASP A 3 -7.73 -58.93 -33.99
CA ASP A 3 -7.18 -58.54 -32.71
C ASP A 3 -6.36 -59.71 -32.14
N HIS A 4 -5.20 -59.45 -31.54
CA HIS A 4 -4.49 -60.40 -30.67
C HIS A 4 -3.55 -59.68 -29.69
N THR A 5 -3.99 -59.71 -28.43
CA THR A 5 -3.25 -59.42 -27.20
C THR A 5 -1.88 -60.11 -27.14
N LEU A 6 -0.83 -59.36 -26.77
CA LEU A 6 0.44 -59.92 -26.31
C LEU A 6 0.62 -59.60 -24.83
N VAL A 7 0.50 -60.65 -24.01
CA VAL A 7 0.86 -60.70 -22.60
C VAL A 7 2.38 -60.71 -22.49
N LEU A 8 2.97 -59.88 -21.63
CA LEU A 8 4.38 -59.96 -21.25
C LEU A 8 4.51 -60.51 -19.81
N PRO A 9 5.54 -61.33 -19.53
CA PRO A 9 5.56 -62.22 -18.38
C PRO A 9 6.01 -61.52 -17.10
N ALA A 10 5.54 -62.05 -15.96
CA ALA A 10 6.07 -61.76 -14.65
C ALA A 10 7.45 -62.40 -14.47
N THR A 11 8.45 -61.61 -14.13
CA THR A 11 9.69 -62.07 -13.51
C THR A 11 9.87 -61.38 -12.16
N ALA A 12 9.86 -62.18 -11.12
CA ALA A 12 10.11 -61.77 -9.74
C ALA A 12 11.61 -61.59 -9.48
N GLY A 13 11.93 -60.64 -8.58
CA GLY A 13 13.11 -60.70 -7.72
C GLY A 13 14.34 -59.90 -8.17
N ASN A 14 14.47 -58.66 -7.72
CA ASN A 14 15.46 -58.26 -6.69
C ASN A 14 15.54 -56.72 -6.60
N SER A 15 15.38 -56.22 -5.38
CA SER A 15 15.55 -54.82 -5.00
C SER A 15 17.02 -54.43 -4.90
N VAL A 16 17.42 -53.34 -5.57
CA VAL A 16 18.47 -52.40 -5.11
C VAL A 16 18.02 -50.96 -5.42
N PRO A 17 17.98 -50.05 -4.42
CA PRO A 17 17.49 -48.68 -4.58
C PRO A 17 18.58 -47.76 -5.15
N GLY A 18 18.45 -47.39 -6.43
CA GLY A 18 19.42 -46.57 -7.14
C GLY A 18 19.02 -45.10 -7.22
N HIS A 19 19.53 -44.32 -6.26
CA HIS A 19 19.62 -42.86 -6.07
C HIS A 19 19.71 -41.89 -7.28
N HIS A 20 19.56 -42.32 -8.53
CA HIS A 20 19.87 -41.51 -9.71
C HIS A 20 18.72 -40.64 -10.26
N ALA A 21 17.47 -40.90 -9.86
CA ALA A 21 16.32 -40.11 -10.32
C ALA A 21 16.08 -38.86 -9.46
N ALA A 22 16.41 -38.90 -8.16
CA ALA A 22 16.15 -37.80 -7.21
C ALA A 22 17.15 -36.63 -7.31
N CYS A 23 18.35 -36.88 -7.87
CA CYS A 23 19.40 -35.86 -8.03
C CYS A 23 19.19 -34.96 -9.27
N LYS A 24 18.49 -35.47 -10.29
CA LYS A 24 18.15 -34.69 -11.48
C LYS A 24 17.03 -33.73 -11.09
N ASN A 25 17.28 -32.43 -11.18
CA ASN A 25 16.36 -31.32 -10.86
C ASN A 25 16.46 -30.74 -9.43
N GLN A 26 17.44 -31.08 -8.59
CA GLN A 26 17.61 -30.38 -7.30
C GLN A 26 17.85 -28.86 -7.48
N VAL A 27 18.67 -28.48 -8.46
CA VAL A 27 18.95 -27.08 -8.79
C VAL A 27 17.70 -26.39 -9.34
N THR A 28 17.02 -27.01 -10.31
CA THR A 28 15.77 -26.51 -10.90
C THR A 28 14.67 -26.36 -9.84
N ARG A 29 14.54 -27.34 -8.95
CA ARG A 29 13.59 -27.31 -7.83
C ARG A 29 13.92 -26.19 -6.86
N LYS A 30 15.19 -26.04 -6.45
CA LYS A 30 15.64 -24.91 -5.61
C LYS A 30 15.37 -23.56 -6.27
N PHE A 31 15.59 -23.46 -7.58
CA PHE A 31 15.30 -22.25 -8.35
C PHE A 31 13.80 -21.89 -8.31
N PHE A 32 12.91 -22.84 -8.62
CA PHE A 32 11.47 -22.59 -8.56
C PHE A 32 10.95 -22.38 -7.13
N GLU A 33 11.45 -23.12 -6.14
CA GLU A 33 11.12 -22.93 -4.72
C GLU A 33 11.53 -21.53 -4.23
N HIS A 34 12.72 -21.06 -4.63
CA HIS A 34 13.20 -19.72 -4.31
C HIS A 34 12.45 -18.62 -5.07
N SER A 35 12.02 -18.90 -6.30
CA SER A 35 11.36 -17.93 -7.18
C SER A 35 9.84 -17.88 -7.03
N ASN A 36 9.27 -18.64 -6.09
CA ASN A 36 7.83 -18.66 -5.79
C ASN A 36 7.44 -17.62 -4.73
N ALA A 37 7.99 -16.41 -4.81
CA ALA A 37 7.76 -15.36 -3.82
C ALA A 37 6.25 -15.16 -3.58
N THR A 38 5.85 -15.15 -2.31
CA THR A 38 4.49 -14.81 -1.92
C THR A 38 4.28 -13.32 -2.13
N ARG A 39 3.26 -12.94 -2.91
CA ARG A 39 2.91 -11.52 -3.10
C ARG A 39 2.40 -10.97 -1.78
N VAL A 40 3.11 -9.98 -1.25
CA VAL A 40 2.62 -9.16 -0.15
C VAL A 40 1.59 -8.20 -0.73
N ASN A 41 0.43 -8.12 -0.08
CA ASN A 41 -0.59 -7.12 -0.34
C ASN A 41 -0.91 -6.48 1.02
N THR A 42 -0.18 -5.41 1.33
CA THR A 42 -0.32 -4.64 2.55
C THR A 42 -1.74 -4.09 2.67
N ASP A 43 -2.32 -3.60 1.56
CA ASP A 43 -3.70 -3.10 1.55
C ASP A 43 -4.71 -4.15 2.05
N ALA A 44 -4.65 -5.38 1.52
CA ALA A 44 -5.53 -6.45 1.94
C ALA A 44 -5.37 -6.80 3.43
N VAL A 45 -4.12 -6.86 3.92
CA VAL A 45 -3.83 -7.14 5.33
C VAL A 45 -4.39 -6.05 6.25
N ILE A 46 -4.25 -4.78 5.86
CA ILE A 46 -4.79 -3.65 6.62
C ILE A 46 -6.31 -3.64 6.59
N VAL A 47 -6.94 -3.86 5.44
CA VAL A 47 -8.41 -3.96 5.31
C VAL A 47 -8.96 -5.03 6.25
N ASP A 48 -8.35 -6.21 6.26
CA ASP A 48 -8.76 -7.31 7.14
C ASP A 48 -8.59 -6.94 8.63
N ALA A 49 -7.47 -6.31 8.99
CA ALA A 49 -7.22 -5.86 10.35
C ALA A 49 -8.23 -4.79 10.81
N ILE A 50 -8.52 -3.80 9.96
CA ILE A 50 -9.48 -2.72 10.26
C ILE A 50 -10.89 -3.29 10.40
N ARG A 51 -11.32 -4.19 9.51
CA ARG A 51 -12.65 -4.83 9.59
C ARG A 51 -12.80 -5.68 10.84
N ALA A 52 -11.73 -6.32 11.31
CA ALA A 52 -11.74 -7.05 12.56
C ALA A 52 -11.85 -6.12 13.78
N GLU A 53 -11.21 -4.94 13.76
CA GLU A 53 -11.30 -3.94 14.84
C GLU A 53 -12.65 -3.21 14.84
N HIS A 54 -13.24 -2.96 13.66
CA HIS A 54 -14.46 -2.13 13.48
C HIS A 54 -15.54 -2.86 12.65
N PRO A 55 -16.07 -4.00 13.11
CA PRO A 55 -16.96 -4.85 12.29
C PRO A 55 -18.33 -4.23 11.97
N GLN A 56 -18.72 -3.16 12.66
CA GLN A 56 -20.01 -2.49 12.48
C GLN A 56 -19.92 -1.20 11.65
N GLN A 57 -18.72 -0.72 11.36
CA GLN A 57 -18.50 0.50 10.58
C GLN A 57 -18.27 0.16 9.11
N GLN A 58 -18.64 1.10 8.24
CA GLN A 58 -18.34 1.00 6.81
C GLN A 58 -16.91 1.46 6.56
N LEU A 59 -16.18 0.71 5.74
CA LEU A 59 -14.80 0.99 5.39
C LEU A 59 -14.70 1.39 3.91
N ILE A 60 -14.15 2.58 3.65
CA ILE A 60 -13.76 3.02 2.31
C ILE A 60 -12.24 3.21 2.26
N CYS A 61 -11.62 2.72 1.19
CA CYS A 61 -10.18 2.86 0.94
C CYS A 61 -9.96 3.82 -0.24
N VAL A 62 -9.09 4.81 -0.08
CA VAL A 62 -8.78 5.79 -1.12
C VAL A 62 -7.28 6.13 -1.14
N PRO A 63 -6.63 6.17 -2.32
CA PRO A 63 -5.27 6.69 -2.44
C PRO A 63 -5.20 8.19 -2.11
N LYS A 64 -4.21 8.59 -1.31
CA LYS A 64 -4.01 9.99 -0.90
C LYS A 64 -3.86 10.94 -2.09
N GLN A 65 -3.18 10.50 -3.14
CA GLN A 65 -2.92 11.31 -4.33
C GLN A 65 -4.19 11.83 -5.01
N ASN A 66 -5.29 11.07 -4.92
CA ASN A 66 -6.56 11.42 -5.54
C ASN A 66 -7.47 12.25 -4.62
N CYS A 67 -7.26 12.16 -3.30
CA CYS A 67 -8.12 12.77 -2.29
C CYS A 67 -7.29 12.96 -1.01
N ASP A 68 -6.66 14.12 -0.82
CA ASP A 68 -5.82 14.40 0.36
C ASP A 68 -6.68 14.92 1.52
N LEU A 69 -7.19 14.00 2.36
CA LEU A 69 -8.07 14.35 3.48
C LEU A 69 -7.35 15.17 4.57
N LEU A 70 -6.08 14.89 4.82
CA LEU A 70 -5.29 15.66 5.79
C LEU A 70 -4.92 17.04 5.24
N GLY A 71 -4.61 17.14 3.95
CA GLY A 71 -4.42 18.42 3.27
C GLY A 71 -5.69 19.27 3.30
N TYR A 72 -6.84 18.67 2.97
CA TYR A 72 -8.16 19.30 3.00
C TYR A 72 -8.50 19.83 4.40
N ALA A 73 -8.22 19.03 5.43
CA ALA A 73 -8.39 19.45 6.83
C ALA A 73 -7.40 20.58 7.22
N ALA A 74 -6.13 20.48 6.82
CA ALA A 74 -5.12 21.50 7.09
C ALA A 74 -5.44 22.85 6.44
N ALA A 75 -6.13 22.85 5.30
CA ALA A 75 -6.65 24.04 4.63
C ALA A 75 -7.88 24.65 5.33
N GLY A 76 -8.37 24.02 6.41
CA GLY A 76 -9.48 24.54 7.23
C GLY A 76 -10.86 24.08 6.79
N HIS A 77 -10.97 23.16 5.83
CA HIS A 77 -12.26 22.62 5.39
C HIS A 77 -12.80 21.49 6.27
N ALA A 78 -11.96 20.89 7.09
CA ALA A 78 -12.30 19.85 8.06
C ALA A 78 -11.42 19.95 9.30
N LEU A 79 -11.79 19.28 10.38
CA LEU A 79 -10.96 19.11 11.56
C LEU A 79 -10.23 17.78 11.49
N SER A 80 -8.94 17.75 11.83
CA SER A 80 -8.18 16.50 11.99
C SER A 80 -7.42 16.50 13.31
N THR A 81 -7.49 15.40 14.03
CA THR A 81 -6.73 15.18 15.27
C THR A 81 -6.08 13.80 15.23
N ALA A 82 -4.77 13.73 15.40
CA ALA A 82 -4.07 12.44 15.48
C ALA A 82 -4.51 11.65 16.72
N ILE A 83 -4.85 10.38 16.52
CA ILE A 83 -5.21 9.44 17.58
C ILE A 83 -3.98 8.58 17.90
N GLY A 84 -3.59 8.56 19.18
CA GLY A 84 -2.44 7.80 19.67
C GLY A 84 -1.12 8.55 19.56
N SER A 85 -0.15 8.17 20.39
CA SER A 85 1.22 8.67 20.36
C SER A 85 2.22 7.55 20.65
N GLY A 86 3.47 7.73 20.23
CA GLY A 86 4.53 6.73 20.42
C GLY A 86 4.43 5.55 19.46
N VAL A 87 4.29 4.33 19.99
CA VAL A 87 4.46 3.06 19.25
C VAL A 87 3.47 2.85 18.09
N TYR A 88 2.33 3.55 18.11
CA TYR A 88 1.24 3.38 17.13
C TYR A 88 1.29 4.38 15.96
N ARG A 89 2.29 5.26 15.94
CA ARG A 89 2.53 6.21 14.85
C ARG A 89 3.93 5.99 14.29
N HIS A 90 4.03 5.74 13.00
CA HIS A 90 5.30 5.55 12.32
C HIS A 90 5.59 6.76 11.42
N GLU A 91 6.72 7.40 11.63
CA GLU A 91 7.14 8.58 10.87
C GLU A 91 8.61 8.48 10.49
N TRP A 92 8.93 9.03 9.34
CA TRP A 92 10.30 9.34 8.96
C TRP A 92 10.57 10.82 9.20
N VAL A 93 11.78 11.11 9.66
CA VAL A 93 12.34 12.46 9.66
C VAL A 93 13.48 12.46 8.67
N THR A 94 13.31 13.21 7.58
CA THR A 94 14.27 13.30 6.50
C THR A 94 14.87 14.71 6.48
N TYR A 95 16.19 14.80 6.32
CA TYR A 95 16.84 16.07 6.05
C TYR A 95 16.72 16.41 4.57
N ASP A 96 16.11 17.54 4.28
CA ASP A 96 15.99 18.10 2.96
C ASP A 96 17.07 19.18 2.76
N PRO A 97 18.09 18.95 1.90
CA PRO A 97 19.13 19.93 1.67
C PRO A 97 18.59 21.16 0.93
N PRO A 98 19.18 22.35 1.11
CA PRO A 98 18.74 23.54 0.38
C PRO A 98 18.99 23.38 -1.13
N ASP A 99 18.09 23.91 -1.96
CA ASP A 99 18.18 23.91 -3.44
C ASP A 99 19.53 24.43 -3.94
N ARG A 100 20.09 25.43 -3.25
CA ARG A 100 21.39 26.01 -3.55
C ARG A 100 22.33 25.85 -2.38
N LYS A 101 23.30 24.94 -2.55
CA LYS A 101 24.38 24.71 -1.57
C LYS A 101 25.33 25.90 -1.41
N ILE A 102 25.41 26.79 -2.40
CA ILE A 102 26.38 27.89 -2.45
C ILE A 102 26.00 29.09 -1.57
N ASP A 103 24.72 29.24 -1.24
CA ASP A 103 24.20 30.40 -0.49
C ASP A 103 24.21 30.18 1.04
N GLY A 104 24.81 29.09 1.52
CA GLY A 104 24.93 28.79 2.95
C GLY A 104 23.62 28.38 3.63
N GLY A 105 22.61 27.94 2.86
CA GLY A 105 21.36 27.42 3.42
C GLY A 105 21.59 26.21 4.33
N VAL A 106 20.78 26.09 5.38
CA VAL A 106 20.90 25.03 6.41
C VAL A 106 19.95 23.84 6.20
N GLY A 107 19.26 23.80 5.06
CA GLY A 107 18.23 22.78 4.75
C GLY A 107 17.03 22.85 5.68
N SER A 108 16.15 21.85 5.59
CA SER A 108 15.01 21.69 6.48
C SER A 108 14.85 20.24 6.93
N LEU A 109 14.12 20.02 8.02
CA LEU A 109 13.69 18.67 8.41
C LEU A 109 12.25 18.47 7.97
N GLN A 110 12.05 17.51 7.07
CA GLN A 110 10.72 17.08 6.64
C GLN A 110 10.29 15.85 7.45
N ARG A 111 9.02 15.83 7.86
CA ARG A 111 8.41 14.66 8.51
C ARG A 111 7.40 14.02 7.59
N SER A 112 7.52 12.72 7.38
CA SER A 112 6.60 11.93 6.57
C SER A 112 5.94 10.86 7.42
N VAL A 113 4.61 10.92 7.55
CA VAL A 113 3.84 9.90 8.28
C VAL A 113 3.67 8.68 7.38
N LEU A 114 4.19 7.54 7.83
CA LEU A 114 4.06 6.26 7.16
C LEU A 114 2.91 5.42 7.71
N CYS A 115 2.57 5.60 8.98
CA CYS A 115 1.39 5.00 9.59
C CYS A 115 0.85 5.95 10.66
N GLY A 116 -0.43 6.29 10.56
CA GLY A 116 -1.11 7.12 11.55
C GLY A 116 -2.60 6.87 11.58
N LYS A 117 -3.22 7.14 12.73
CA LYS A 117 -4.67 7.09 12.95
C LYS A 117 -5.14 8.49 13.32
N TYR A 118 -6.32 8.89 12.82
CA TYR A 118 -6.85 10.24 12.98
C TYR A 118 -8.35 10.19 13.26
N LEU A 119 -8.83 11.16 14.04
CA LEU A 119 -10.22 11.54 14.11
C LEU A 119 -10.41 12.70 13.14
N LEU A 120 -11.28 12.53 12.15
CA LEU A 120 -11.68 13.57 11.22
C LEU A 120 -13.09 14.04 11.59
N GLY A 121 -13.28 15.35 11.71
CA GLY A 121 -14.58 15.98 11.90
C GLY A 121 -14.96 16.81 10.68
N TRP A 122 -16.08 16.50 10.04
CA TRP A 122 -16.56 17.22 8.85
C TRP A 122 -18.09 17.30 8.85
N HIS A 123 -18.64 18.51 8.68
CA HIS A 123 -20.09 18.77 8.65
C HIS A 123 -20.89 18.15 9.81
N GLY A 124 -20.29 18.08 11.01
CA GLY A 124 -20.93 17.51 12.20
C GLY A 124 -20.87 15.98 12.30
N MET A 125 -20.16 15.32 11.37
CA MET A 125 -19.90 13.89 11.38
C MET A 125 -18.43 13.64 11.78
N ASP A 126 -18.22 12.56 12.53
CA ASP A 126 -16.89 12.08 12.91
C ASP A 126 -16.52 10.81 12.15
N TYR A 127 -15.27 10.74 11.71
CA TYR A 127 -14.71 9.63 10.96
C TYR A 127 -13.40 9.17 11.61
N ILE A 128 -13.16 7.86 11.63
CA ILE A 128 -11.83 7.35 11.96
C ILE A 128 -11.09 7.13 10.64
N MET A 129 -9.91 7.72 10.52
CA MET A 129 -9.07 7.55 9.34
C MET A 129 -7.72 6.93 9.71
N TYR A 130 -7.33 5.88 9.00
CA TYR A 130 -5.95 5.39 9.00
C TYR A 130 -5.24 5.88 7.75
N LEU A 131 -4.03 6.41 7.90
CA LEU A 131 -3.12 6.76 6.81
C LEU A 131 -1.95 5.78 6.83
N ILE A 132 -1.74 5.03 5.75
CA ILE A 132 -0.67 4.02 5.68
C ILE A 132 0.06 4.10 4.35
N ASP A 133 1.38 4.22 4.40
CA ASP A 133 2.25 3.95 3.27
C ASP A 133 2.30 2.43 3.06
N GLY A 134 1.62 1.96 2.02
CA GLY A 134 1.41 0.55 1.74
C GLY A 134 2.25 0.07 0.56
N ARG A 135 3.54 0.46 0.49
CA ARG A 135 4.45 0.10 -0.60
C ARG A 135 4.43 -1.42 -0.88
N ASP A 136 3.70 -1.82 -1.92
CA ASP A 136 3.67 -3.18 -2.44
C ASP A 136 4.25 -3.20 -3.86
N GLY A 137 5.50 -3.63 -4.02
CA GLY A 137 6.14 -3.75 -5.33
C GLY A 137 7.66 -3.58 -5.30
N THR A 138 8.30 -3.86 -6.43
CA THR A 138 9.75 -3.67 -6.65
C THR A 138 10.08 -2.35 -7.32
N GLU A 139 9.08 -1.64 -7.84
CA GLU A 139 9.27 -0.37 -8.53
C GLU A 139 9.43 0.79 -7.54
N PRO A 140 10.35 1.73 -7.80
CA PRO A 140 10.63 2.84 -6.90
C PRO A 140 9.49 3.86 -6.81
N TYR A 141 8.57 3.89 -7.78
CA TYR A 141 7.56 4.95 -7.93
C TYR A 141 6.27 4.48 -8.63
N PRO A 142 5.09 5.04 -8.27
CA PRO A 142 4.85 5.93 -7.12
C PRO A 142 4.67 5.17 -5.81
N GLN A 143 5.08 5.79 -4.70
CA GLN A 143 4.65 5.35 -3.37
C GLN A 143 3.15 5.58 -3.26
N VAL A 144 2.38 4.53 -2.99
CA VAL A 144 0.94 4.65 -2.77
C VAL A 144 0.69 4.74 -1.27
N THR A 145 0.30 5.92 -0.81
CA THR A 145 -0.22 6.11 0.54
C THR A 145 -1.72 5.94 0.49
N MET A 146 -2.23 4.96 1.22
CA MET A 146 -3.65 4.67 1.32
C MET A 146 -4.25 5.38 2.54
N GLN A 147 -5.48 5.83 2.39
CA GLN A 147 -6.33 6.31 3.47
C GLN A 147 -7.53 5.38 3.62
N TYR A 148 -7.78 4.94 4.84
CA TYR A 148 -8.85 4.02 5.20
C TYR A 148 -9.83 4.77 6.10
N ILE A 149 -11.02 5.06 5.59
CA ILE A 149 -12.04 5.85 6.28
C ILE A 149 -13.11 4.92 6.83
N LEU A 150 -13.39 5.07 8.12
CA LEU A 150 -14.49 4.42 8.80
C LEU A 150 -15.60 5.43 9.09
N SER A 151 -16.82 5.08 8.72
CA SER A 151 -18.04 5.85 8.98
C SER A 151 -19.21 4.95 9.37
N GLU A 152 -20.29 5.55 9.85
CA GLU A 152 -21.53 4.83 10.11
C GLU A 152 -22.24 4.39 8.81
N THR A 153 -22.17 5.22 7.77
CA THR A 153 -22.80 4.97 6.46
C THR A 153 -21.83 5.24 5.32
N VAL A 154 -22.01 4.54 4.19
CA VAL A 154 -21.21 4.77 2.98
C VAL A 154 -21.42 6.19 2.45
N ASP A 155 -22.67 6.64 2.36
CA ASP A 155 -23.05 7.95 1.83
C ASP A 155 -22.29 9.11 2.50
N SER A 156 -22.17 9.08 3.84
CA SER A 156 -21.44 10.13 4.58
C SER A 156 -19.96 10.20 4.22
N SER A 157 -19.33 9.06 3.89
CA SER A 157 -17.94 9.04 3.43
C SER A 157 -17.82 9.44 1.97
N GLU A 158 -18.77 9.06 1.11
CA GLU A 158 -18.76 9.48 -0.31
C GLU A 158 -18.89 11.00 -0.45
N GLU A 159 -19.75 11.65 0.33
CA GLU A 159 -19.88 13.11 0.33
C GLU A 159 -18.57 13.82 0.73
N LEU A 160 -17.93 13.34 1.79
CA LEU A 160 -16.61 13.83 2.22
C LEU A 160 -15.56 13.64 1.12
N LEU A 161 -15.51 12.45 0.52
CA LEU A 161 -14.54 12.12 -0.53
C LEU A 161 -14.78 12.94 -1.80
N MET A 162 -16.02 13.25 -2.16
CA MET A 162 -16.33 14.14 -3.28
C MET A 162 -15.85 15.57 -3.01
N ALA A 163 -16.08 16.09 -1.81
CA ALA A 163 -15.64 17.44 -1.43
C ALA A 163 -14.11 17.54 -1.39
N ALA A 164 -13.45 16.63 -0.66
CA ALA A 164 -11.99 16.62 -0.53
C ALA A 164 -11.29 16.22 -1.83
N GLY A 165 -11.88 15.31 -2.62
CA GLY A 165 -11.39 14.91 -3.92
C GLY A 165 -11.46 16.04 -4.94
N SER A 166 -12.58 16.78 -5.01
CA SER A 166 -12.68 17.99 -5.84
C SER A 166 -11.59 18.98 -5.48
N TRP A 167 -11.50 19.32 -4.19
CA TRP A 167 -10.47 20.22 -3.66
C TRP A 167 -9.07 19.74 -4.06
N THR A 168 -8.69 18.50 -3.76
CA THR A 168 -7.34 17.96 -4.07
C THR A 168 -6.92 18.14 -5.54
N ASN A 169 -7.89 18.07 -6.45
CA ASN A 169 -7.68 18.19 -7.89
C ASN A 169 -7.92 19.61 -8.44
N GLU A 170 -8.39 20.54 -7.61
CA GLU A 170 -8.42 21.98 -7.92
C GLU A 170 -7.02 22.59 -7.84
N LEU A 171 -6.83 23.69 -8.56
CA LEU A 171 -5.58 24.44 -8.61
C LEU A 171 -5.61 25.51 -7.51
N HIS A 172 -4.90 25.30 -6.41
CA HIS A 172 -4.92 26.19 -5.23
C HIS A 172 -3.90 27.33 -5.34
N GLU A 173 -3.91 28.08 -6.44
CA GLU A 173 -2.90 29.12 -6.76
C GLU A 173 -1.50 28.57 -7.10
N GLU A 174 -1.40 27.27 -7.40
CA GLU A 174 -0.16 26.59 -7.80
C GLU A 174 0.05 26.70 -9.32
N ILE A 175 1.28 26.99 -9.77
CA ILE A 175 1.65 26.91 -11.19
C ILE A 175 2.20 25.51 -11.42
N TRP A 176 1.70 24.80 -12.44
CA TRP A 176 2.34 23.58 -12.90
C TRP A 176 3.74 23.90 -13.43
N VAL A 177 4.77 23.45 -12.71
CA VAL A 177 6.15 23.53 -13.19
C VAL A 177 6.48 22.20 -13.87
N PHE A 178 6.90 22.28 -15.13
CA PHE A 178 7.48 21.14 -15.83
C PHE A 178 8.99 21.15 -15.60
N ASP A 179 9.51 20.21 -14.82
CA ASP A 179 10.95 20.02 -14.62
C ASP A 179 11.35 18.56 -14.85
N GLN A 180 12.49 18.37 -15.49
CA GLN A 180 13.12 17.06 -15.80
C GLN A 180 12.19 15.95 -16.35
N GLY A 181 11.12 16.32 -17.07
CA GLY A 181 10.21 15.34 -17.70
C GLY A 181 9.00 14.94 -16.87
N PHE A 182 8.81 15.55 -15.70
CA PHE A 182 7.64 15.32 -14.84
C PHE A 182 6.92 16.63 -14.54
N TRP A 183 5.63 16.51 -14.21
CA TRP A 183 4.81 17.62 -13.78
C TRP A 183 4.75 17.60 -12.25
N GLU A 184 5.22 18.67 -11.61
CA GLU A 184 5.15 18.81 -10.16
C GLU A 184 4.37 20.07 -9.80
N LYS A 185 3.54 19.96 -8.75
CA LYS A 185 2.85 21.09 -8.13
C LYS A 185 3.87 21.84 -7.26
N SER A 186 3.89 23.17 -7.34
CA SER A 186 4.79 24.06 -6.61
C SER A 186 4.03 25.11 -5.82
#